data_AF-A0A967K5D3-F1
#
_entry.id   AF-A0A967K5D3-F1
#
_cell.length_a   1.000
_cell.length_b   1.000
_cell.length_c   1.000
_cell.angle_alpha   90.00
_cell.angle_beta   90.00
_cell.angle_gamma   90.00
#
_symmetry.space_group_name_H-M   'P 1'
#
loop_
_entity.id
_entity.type
_entity.pdbx_description
1 polymer ?
#
loop_
_entity_poly.entity_id
_entity_poly.type
_entity_poly.pdbx_seq_one_letter_code
_entity_poly.pdbx_strand_id
1 'polypeptide(L)'
;NSAYETIYDHFVENGFLNQLVVERTDGPLYRVNNIPEPSNLFANTEDISNYVSERGSSNAQSSLSGMYFRTYSSPGEALVGKIEVRYSESSYHRWVYNPIEQSYFRFQDADEAFKVENEVYEPLIDQLSNQQISADNIVVLYVDHEYFYKSSDTEIFQMDLTGSGNGFLFREGYAY
;
A
#
# COMPACT_ATOMS: atom_id res chain seq x y z
N ASN A 1 -13.45 18.47 -0.64
CA ASN A 1 -14.05 17.18 -1.07
C ASN A 1 -13.00 16.40 -1.85
N SER A 2 -12.32 15.46 -1.20
CA SER A 2 -11.25 14.64 -1.83
C SER A 2 -11.71 13.25 -2.27
N ALA A 3 -12.90 12.79 -1.86
CA ALA A 3 -13.49 11.55 -2.37
C ALA A 3 -14.40 11.86 -3.56
N TYR A 4 -14.26 11.11 -4.64
CA TYR A 4 -15.19 11.13 -5.79
C TYR A 4 -16.59 10.74 -5.27
N GLU A 5 -17.61 11.54 -5.56
CA GLU A 5 -18.97 11.37 -5.01
C GLU A 5 -19.51 9.94 -5.28
N THR A 6 -19.29 9.43 -6.49
CA THR A 6 -19.62 8.05 -6.87
C THR A 6 -19.00 6.98 -5.97
N ILE A 7 -17.78 7.19 -5.49
CA ILE A 7 -17.08 6.23 -4.61
C ILE A 7 -17.61 6.34 -3.18
N TYR A 8 -17.87 7.56 -2.72
CA TYR A 8 -18.50 7.78 -1.41
C TYR A 8 -19.87 7.10 -1.36
N ASP A 9 -20.72 7.34 -2.36
CA ASP A 9 -22.05 6.75 -2.45
C ASP A 9 -21.97 5.23 -2.49
N HIS A 10 -21.05 4.66 -3.28
CA HIS A 10 -20.82 3.21 -3.31
C HIS A 10 -20.55 2.62 -1.92
N PHE A 11 -19.67 3.24 -1.12
CA PHE A 11 -19.40 2.74 0.24
C PHE A 11 -20.59 2.90 1.18
N VAL A 12 -21.33 4.01 1.08
CA VAL A 12 -22.53 4.24 1.90
C VAL A 12 -23.62 3.21 1.56
N GLU A 13 -23.88 2.98 0.28
CA GLU A 13 -24.86 2.01 -0.22
C GLU A 13 -24.51 0.58 0.20
N ASN A 14 -23.22 0.25 0.33
CA ASN A 14 -22.74 -1.05 0.80
C ASN A 14 -22.58 -1.14 2.33
N GLY A 15 -23.13 -0.19 3.09
CA GLY A 15 -23.23 -0.28 4.54
C GLY A 15 -21.95 0.11 5.31
N PHE A 16 -20.98 0.73 4.65
CA PHE A 16 -19.71 1.15 5.28
C PHE A 16 -19.77 2.54 5.93
N LEU A 17 -20.95 3.16 6.02
CA LEU A 17 -21.11 4.54 6.49
C LEU A 17 -20.36 4.81 7.81
N ASN A 18 -20.44 3.90 8.78
CA ASN A 18 -19.85 4.08 10.11
C ASN A 18 -18.33 3.84 10.15
N GLN A 19 -17.75 3.28 9.10
CA GLN A 19 -16.31 3.03 8.93
C GLN A 19 -15.64 4.11 8.07
N LEU A 20 -16.42 4.89 7.31
CA LEU A 20 -15.88 5.96 6.47
C LEU A 20 -15.30 7.10 7.30
N VAL A 21 -14.00 7.36 7.15
CA VAL A 21 -13.32 8.54 7.69
C VAL A 21 -13.10 9.52 6.54
N VAL A 22 -13.85 10.61 6.54
CA VAL A 22 -13.80 11.66 5.50
C VAL A 22 -13.44 13.00 6.14
N GLU A 23 -12.79 13.87 5.37
CA GLU A 23 -12.35 15.18 5.86
C GLU A 23 -13.56 16.04 6.27
N ARG A 24 -13.60 16.40 7.55
CA ARG A 24 -14.66 17.22 8.19
C ARG A 24 -14.05 18.02 9.32
N THR A 25 -14.69 19.12 9.69
CA THR A 25 -14.25 20.01 10.79
C THR A 25 -14.15 19.29 12.14
N ASP A 26 -14.95 18.25 12.35
CA ASP A 26 -15.03 17.43 13.56
C ASP A 26 -14.42 16.02 13.37
N GLY A 27 -13.69 15.79 12.28
CA GLY A 27 -13.06 14.51 11.96
C GLY A 27 -11.63 14.38 12.52
N PRO A 28 -11.07 13.15 12.51
CA PRO A 28 -9.72 12.88 12.99
C PRO A 28 -8.63 13.22 11.94
N LEU A 29 -9.02 13.78 10.80
CA LEU A 29 -8.11 14.17 9.72
C LEU A 29 -7.71 15.63 9.91
N TYR A 30 -6.43 15.94 9.74
CA TYR A 30 -5.90 17.29 9.87
C TYR A 30 -4.91 17.61 8.74
N ARG A 31 -4.81 18.89 8.37
CA ARG A 31 -3.86 19.37 7.37
C ARG A 31 -2.59 19.91 8.00
N VAL A 32 -1.45 19.53 7.42
CA VAL A 32 -0.13 20.00 7.83
C VAL A 32 0.27 21.17 6.92
N ASN A 33 0.17 22.40 7.44
CA ASN A 33 0.25 23.63 6.65
C ASN A 33 1.59 23.86 5.90
N ASN A 34 2.68 23.22 6.32
CA ASN A 34 3.98 23.32 5.66
C ASN A 34 4.19 22.27 4.56
N ILE A 35 3.19 21.43 4.27
CA ILE A 35 3.19 20.49 3.15
C ILE A 35 2.17 21.00 2.10
N PRO A 36 2.54 21.06 0.81
CA PRO A 36 1.63 21.49 -0.25
C PRO A 36 0.41 20.57 -0.41
N GLU A 37 -0.73 21.15 -0.76
CA GLU A 37 -1.91 20.40 -1.18
C GLU A 37 -1.66 19.73 -2.56
N PRO A 38 -2.27 18.56 -2.83
CA PRO A 38 -3.22 17.84 -1.98
C PRO A 38 -2.57 16.88 -0.96
N SER A 39 -1.25 16.75 -0.95
CA SER A 39 -0.50 15.72 -0.18
C SER A 39 -0.28 16.04 1.30
N ASN A 40 -1.12 16.90 1.89
CA ASN A 40 -0.92 17.44 3.24
C ASN A 40 -1.97 17.01 4.26
N LEU A 41 -2.84 16.05 3.92
CA LEU A 41 -3.87 15.52 4.81
C LEU A 41 -3.34 14.28 5.56
N PHE A 42 -3.34 14.34 6.89
CA PHE A 42 -2.82 13.30 7.77
C PHE A 42 -3.85 12.90 8.83
N ALA A 43 -3.57 11.80 9.51
CA ALA A 43 -4.35 11.31 10.63
C ALA A 43 -3.47 10.56 11.61
N ASN A 44 -3.90 10.52 12.87
CA ASN A 44 -3.32 9.68 13.89
C ASN A 44 -4.16 8.40 14.07
N THR A 45 -3.51 7.26 14.29
CA THR A 45 -4.19 5.96 14.42
C THR A 45 -5.05 5.85 15.68
N GLU A 46 -4.69 6.52 16.77
CA GLU A 46 -5.50 6.64 18.00
C GLU A 46 -6.76 7.46 17.73
N ASP A 47 -6.64 8.61 17.07
CA ASP A 47 -7.79 9.47 16.74
C ASP A 47 -8.76 8.77 15.78
N ILE A 48 -8.24 8.07 14.76
CA ILE A 48 -9.07 7.24 13.88
C ILE A 48 -9.80 6.16 14.70
N SER A 49 -9.09 5.49 15.61
CA SER A 49 -9.66 4.41 16.43
C SER A 49 -10.80 4.91 17.32
N ASN A 50 -10.62 6.07 17.95
CA ASN A 50 -11.65 6.72 18.76
C ASN A 50 -12.85 7.12 17.89
N TYR A 51 -12.58 7.78 16.75
CA TYR A 51 -13.61 8.27 15.84
C TYR A 51 -14.53 7.16 15.29
N VAL A 52 -13.97 6.03 14.86
CA VAL A 52 -14.80 4.92 14.35
C VAL A 52 -15.57 4.21 15.49
N SER A 53 -14.98 4.14 16.69
CA SER A 53 -15.62 3.54 17.88
C SER A 53 -16.84 4.34 18.35
N GLU A 54 -16.73 5.67 18.38
CA GLU A 54 -17.83 6.57 18.73
C GLU A 54 -19.01 6.47 17.74
N ARG A 55 -18.73 6.07 16.51
CA ARG A 55 -19.72 5.88 15.44
C ARG A 55 -20.31 4.47 15.39
N GLY A 56 -20.02 3.64 16.40
CA GLY A 56 -20.59 2.32 16.57
C GLY A 56 -19.90 1.22 15.75
N SER A 57 -18.76 1.51 15.12
CA SER A 57 -17.91 0.48 14.50
C SER A 57 -17.01 -0.14 15.56
N SER A 58 -16.90 -1.48 15.54
CA SER A 58 -15.92 -2.17 16.40
C SER A 58 -14.52 -1.95 15.85
N ASN A 59 -13.60 -1.50 16.71
CA ASN A 59 -12.16 -1.53 16.44
C ASN A 59 -11.47 -2.71 17.18
N ALA A 60 -12.23 -3.76 17.48
CA ALA A 60 -11.66 -4.96 18.07
C ALA A 60 -10.62 -5.56 17.12
N GLN A 61 -9.54 -6.12 17.69
CA GLN A 61 -8.52 -6.80 16.93
C GLN A 61 -9.15 -7.88 16.04
N SER A 62 -8.95 -7.75 14.73
CA SER A 62 -9.41 -8.75 13.77
C SER A 62 -8.66 -10.07 13.98
N SER A 63 -9.37 -11.19 13.79
CA SER A 63 -8.71 -12.49 13.75
C SER A 63 -7.75 -12.53 12.56
N LEU A 64 -6.47 -12.79 12.83
CA LEU A 64 -5.46 -12.98 11.79
C LEU A 64 -5.43 -14.43 11.27
N SER A 65 -6.49 -15.20 11.54
CA SER A 65 -6.69 -16.55 11.03
C SER A 65 -6.72 -16.52 9.50
N GLY A 66 -5.71 -17.11 8.88
CA GLY A 66 -5.51 -17.08 7.42
C GLY A 66 -4.07 -16.76 7.03
N MET A 67 -3.31 -16.10 7.91
CA MET A 67 -1.87 -15.96 7.74
C MET A 67 -1.14 -17.20 8.24
N TYR A 68 -0.16 -17.66 7.47
CA TYR A 68 0.66 -18.82 7.81
C TYR A 68 2.12 -18.40 7.98
N PHE A 69 2.62 -18.51 9.21
CA PHE A 69 4.00 -18.14 9.54
C PHE A 69 4.83 -19.39 9.78
N ARG A 70 6.02 -19.43 9.17
CA ARG A 70 7.06 -20.42 9.46
C ARG A 70 8.33 -19.70 9.89
N THR A 71 9.02 -20.26 10.87
CA THR A 71 10.33 -19.77 11.31
C THR A 71 11.43 -20.09 10.30
N TYR A 72 11.30 -21.20 9.58
CA TYR A 72 12.27 -21.65 8.58
C TYR A 72 11.55 -22.04 7.29
N SER A 73 11.99 -21.48 6.17
CA SER A 73 11.65 -21.97 4.82
C SER A 73 12.70 -22.97 4.33
N SER A 74 12.28 -23.96 3.55
CA SER A 74 13.22 -24.66 2.67
C SER A 74 13.74 -23.66 1.62
N PRO A 75 15.00 -23.74 1.16
CA PRO A 75 15.49 -22.85 0.12
C PRO A 75 14.53 -22.83 -1.07
N GLY A 76 14.18 -21.62 -1.54
CA GLY A 76 13.31 -21.46 -2.70
C GLY A 76 13.97 -21.87 -4.01
N GLU A 77 13.26 -21.66 -5.12
CA GLU A 77 13.68 -22.16 -6.43
C GLU A 77 14.89 -21.40 -6.98
N ALA A 78 15.03 -20.12 -6.64
CA ALA A 78 16.09 -19.25 -7.14
C ALA A 78 16.53 -18.23 -6.09
N LEU A 79 17.83 -17.89 -6.09
CA LEU A 79 18.38 -16.78 -5.32
C LEU A 79 17.97 -15.45 -5.96
N VAL A 80 17.40 -14.56 -5.16
CA VAL A 80 16.93 -13.23 -5.56
C VAL A 80 17.39 -12.18 -4.56
N GLY A 81 18.46 -11.47 -4.95
CA GLY A 81 18.97 -10.32 -4.19
C GLY A 81 18.25 -9.01 -4.49
N LYS A 82 17.46 -8.94 -5.57
CA LYS A 82 16.80 -7.72 -6.02
C LYS A 82 15.49 -8.05 -6.73
N ILE A 83 14.43 -7.30 -6.39
CA ILE A 83 13.10 -7.39 -7.00
C ILE A 83 12.77 -6.01 -7.55
N GLU A 84 12.30 -5.93 -8.79
CA GLU A 84 11.93 -4.69 -9.47
C GLU A 84 10.49 -4.81 -9.97
N VAL A 85 9.66 -3.83 -9.62
CA VAL A 85 8.26 -3.75 -10.03
C VAL A 85 8.03 -2.39 -10.66
N ARG A 86 7.69 -2.39 -11.94
CA ARG A 86 7.37 -1.18 -12.70
C ARG A 86 5.89 -1.17 -13.02
N TYR A 87 5.17 -0.19 -12.50
CA TYR A 87 3.75 -0.01 -12.78
C TYR A 87 3.54 0.99 -13.94
N SER A 88 4.25 2.11 -13.92
CA SER A 88 4.23 3.14 -14.97
C SER A 88 5.55 3.91 -15.05
N GLU A 89 5.62 4.90 -15.92
CA GLU A 89 6.73 5.87 -15.99
C GLU A 89 6.92 6.70 -14.71
N SER A 90 5.86 6.90 -13.92
CA SER A 90 5.89 7.69 -12.67
C SER A 90 5.64 6.82 -11.43
N SER A 91 5.79 5.49 -11.54
CA SER A 91 5.64 4.58 -10.41
C SER A 91 6.43 3.30 -10.66
N TYR A 92 7.62 3.22 -10.09
CA TYR A 92 8.48 2.05 -10.18
C TYR A 92 9.32 1.88 -8.91
N HIS A 93 9.61 0.63 -8.59
CA HIS A 93 9.90 0.23 -7.22
C HIS A 93 10.91 -0.90 -7.18
N ARG A 94 11.83 -0.85 -6.21
CA ARG A 94 12.86 -1.86 -6.02
C ARG A 94 12.95 -2.31 -4.57
N TRP A 95 13.15 -3.60 -4.38
CA TRP A 95 13.47 -4.21 -3.09
C TRP A 95 14.84 -4.87 -3.20
N VAL A 96 15.73 -4.62 -2.24
CA VAL A 96 17.09 -5.18 -2.22
C VAL A 96 17.29 -5.99 -0.95
N TYR A 97 17.63 -7.27 -1.09
CA TYR A 97 17.87 -8.15 0.04
C TYR A 97 19.20 -7.82 0.73
N ASN A 98 19.17 -7.71 2.05
CA ASN A 98 20.36 -7.61 2.89
C ASN A 98 20.51 -8.91 3.69
N PRO A 99 21.57 -9.71 3.44
CA PRO A 99 21.75 -10.99 4.12
C PRO A 99 22.17 -10.86 5.60
N ILE A 100 22.66 -9.68 6.02
CA ILE A 100 23.03 -9.43 7.43
C ILE A 100 21.76 -9.19 8.25
N GLU A 101 20.90 -8.31 7.76
CA GLU A 101 19.61 -7.95 8.41
C GLU A 101 18.50 -8.97 8.11
N GLN A 102 18.72 -9.87 7.13
CA GLN A 102 17.76 -10.87 6.66
C GLN A 102 16.42 -10.29 6.17
N SER A 103 16.46 -9.07 5.62
CA SER A 103 15.29 -8.34 5.14
C SER A 103 15.53 -7.66 3.80
N TYR A 104 14.44 -7.28 3.13
CA TYR A 104 14.46 -6.52 1.90
C TYR A 104 14.25 -5.03 2.19
N PHE A 105 15.14 -4.17 1.71
CA PHE A 105 15.05 -2.72 1.85
C PHE A 105 14.37 -2.09 0.63
N ARG A 106 13.44 -1.16 0.88
CA ARG A 106 12.60 -0.53 -0.14
C ARG A 106 13.24 0.71 -0.75
N PHE A 107 13.26 0.78 -2.07
CA PHE A 107 13.62 1.94 -2.86
C PHE A 107 12.48 2.32 -3.79
N GLN A 108 12.15 3.60 -3.91
CA GLN A 108 11.09 4.15 -4.74
C GLN A 108 11.65 4.99 -5.90
N ASP A 109 10.79 5.33 -6.83
CA ASP A 109 11.08 6.27 -7.91
C ASP A 109 11.43 7.65 -7.34
N ALA A 110 12.43 8.28 -7.95
CA ALA A 110 12.87 9.65 -7.64
C ALA A 110 12.65 10.63 -8.80
N ASP A 111 12.34 10.12 -9.99
CA ASP A 111 12.06 10.91 -11.19
C ASP A 111 11.17 10.11 -12.16
N GLU A 112 10.51 10.80 -13.09
CA GLU A 112 9.77 10.14 -14.17
C GLU A 112 10.72 9.44 -15.14
N ALA A 113 10.43 8.19 -15.46
CA ALA A 113 11.28 7.38 -16.32
C ALA A 113 10.43 6.74 -17.43
N PHE A 114 10.38 7.35 -18.61
CA PHE A 114 9.67 6.78 -19.78
C PHE A 114 10.27 5.46 -20.28
N LYS A 115 11.48 5.11 -19.84
CA LYS A 115 12.16 3.85 -20.15
C LYS A 115 12.87 3.32 -18.91
N VAL A 116 13.05 2.00 -18.84
CA VAL A 116 13.65 1.31 -17.69
C VAL A 116 15.08 1.78 -17.44
N GLU A 117 15.86 2.04 -18.49
CA GLU A 117 17.23 2.54 -18.36
C GLU A 117 17.35 3.93 -17.73
N ASN A 118 16.25 4.68 -17.66
CA ASN A 118 16.20 6.02 -17.06
C ASN A 118 15.69 6.00 -15.61
N GLU A 119 15.35 4.84 -15.05
CA GLU A 119 14.81 4.75 -13.70
C GLU A 119 15.84 5.19 -12.65
N VAL A 120 15.44 6.16 -11.81
CA VAL A 120 16.21 6.68 -10.70
C VAL A 120 15.55 6.26 -9.40
N TYR A 121 16.32 5.63 -8.53
CA TYR A 121 15.82 5.05 -7.29
C TYR A 121 16.40 5.76 -6.08
N GLU A 122 15.55 6.03 -5.09
CA GLU A 122 15.95 6.51 -3.77
C GLU A 122 15.39 5.62 -2.65
N PRO A 123 16.04 5.55 -1.48
CA PRO A 123 15.48 4.85 -0.31
C PRO A 123 14.10 5.41 0.09
N LEU A 124 13.11 4.55 0.32
CA LEU A 124 11.87 4.98 0.96
C LEU A 124 12.12 5.10 2.48
N ILE A 125 12.14 6.32 2.99
CA ILE A 125 12.42 6.63 4.40
C ILE A 125 11.12 6.95 5.14
N ASP A 126 10.91 6.31 6.28
CA ASP A 126 9.87 6.71 7.23
C ASP A 126 10.29 8.01 7.92
N GLN A 127 9.48 9.06 7.76
CA GLN A 127 9.82 10.39 8.25
C GLN A 127 9.81 10.51 9.80
N LEU A 128 9.07 9.66 10.51
CA LEU A 128 8.97 9.71 11.98
C LEU A 128 10.20 9.09 12.65
N SER A 129 10.68 7.98 12.09
CA SER A 129 11.80 7.20 12.61
C SER A 129 13.14 7.49 11.92
N ASN A 130 13.11 8.12 10.74
CA ASN A 130 14.25 8.25 9.82
C ASN A 130 14.90 6.91 9.45
N GLN A 131 14.13 5.83 9.46
CA GLN A 131 14.58 4.51 9.05
C GLN A 131 14.09 4.20 7.64
N GLN A 132 14.91 3.48 6.87
CA GLN A 132 14.47 2.96 5.59
C GLN A 132 13.43 1.85 5.81
N ILE A 133 12.34 1.90 5.04
CA ILE A 133 11.33 0.85 5.05
C ILE A 133 11.96 -0.48 4.61
N SER A 134 11.69 -1.54 5.37
CA SER A 134 12.12 -2.90 5.08
C SER A 134 11.05 -3.93 5.42
N ALA A 135 11.16 -5.12 4.83
CA ALA A 135 10.25 -6.24 5.08
C ALA A 135 10.95 -7.59 4.89
N ASP A 136 10.54 -8.59 5.68
CA ASP A 136 11.09 -9.96 5.59
C ASP A 136 10.53 -10.73 4.39
N ASN A 137 9.31 -10.38 3.98
CA ASN A 137 8.58 -11.06 2.91
C ASN A 137 8.04 -10.03 1.92
N ILE A 138 8.28 -10.25 0.63
CA ILE A 138 7.68 -9.47 -0.46
C ILE A 138 6.75 -10.40 -1.23
N VAL A 139 5.47 -10.04 -1.35
CA VAL A 139 4.49 -10.79 -2.13
C VAL A 139 4.06 -9.92 -3.30
N VAL A 140 4.23 -10.44 -4.52
CA VAL A 140 3.80 -9.79 -5.75
C VAL A 140 2.64 -10.60 -6.33
N LEU A 141 1.47 -9.99 -6.42
CA LEU A 141 0.26 -10.64 -6.94
C LEU A 141 -0.05 -10.11 -8.34
N TYR A 142 -0.42 -11.01 -9.25
CA TYR A 142 -1.02 -10.64 -10.52
C TYR A 142 -2.53 -10.61 -10.35
N VAL A 143 -3.11 -9.43 -10.59
CA VAL A 143 -4.54 -9.18 -10.37
C VAL A 143 -5.11 -8.52 -11.61
N ASP A 144 -6.30 -8.95 -12.02
CA ASP A 144 -7.01 -8.33 -13.14
C ASP A 144 -7.54 -6.95 -12.73
N HIS A 145 -7.32 -5.98 -13.61
CA HIS A 145 -7.76 -4.59 -13.42
C HIS A 145 -8.91 -4.32 -14.38
N GLU A 146 -10.07 -3.96 -13.83
CA GLU A 146 -11.26 -3.59 -14.60
C GLU A 146 -11.62 -2.13 -14.34
N TYR A 147 -12.16 -1.43 -15.34
CA TYR A 147 -12.65 -0.07 -15.10
C TYR A 147 -13.94 -0.13 -14.27
N PHE A 148 -13.87 0.41 -13.05
CA PHE A 148 -15.07 0.75 -12.28
C PHE A 148 -15.75 1.99 -12.86
N TYR A 149 -14.93 3.00 -13.19
CA TYR A 149 -15.37 4.24 -13.83
C TYR A 149 -14.31 4.74 -14.80
N LYS A 150 -14.73 5.21 -15.97
CA LYS A 150 -13.84 5.79 -16.98
C LYS A 150 -14.50 6.97 -17.67
N SER A 151 -13.86 8.12 -17.62
CA SER A 151 -14.18 9.33 -18.38
C SER A 151 -12.96 9.79 -19.20
N SER A 152 -13.06 10.96 -19.83
CA SER A 152 -11.93 11.56 -20.57
C SER A 152 -10.76 12.00 -19.68
N ASP A 153 -11.00 12.18 -18.39
CA ASP A 153 -10.08 12.79 -17.43
C ASP A 153 -9.91 11.97 -16.13
N THR A 154 -10.69 10.90 -15.95
CA THR A 154 -10.67 10.07 -14.75
C THR A 154 -10.73 8.60 -15.12
N GLU A 155 -9.82 7.81 -14.56
CA GLU A 155 -9.85 6.35 -14.62
C GLU A 155 -9.83 5.81 -13.18
N ILE A 156 -10.85 5.05 -12.81
CA ILE A 156 -10.93 4.34 -11.52
C ILE A 156 -10.98 2.85 -11.83
N PHE A 157 -10.01 2.11 -11.30
CA PHE A 157 -9.91 0.68 -11.46
C PHE A 157 -10.50 -0.05 -10.25
N GLN A 158 -11.24 -1.11 -10.52
CA GLN A 158 -11.54 -2.17 -9.57
C GLN A 158 -10.56 -3.32 -9.80
N MET A 159 -10.04 -3.88 -8.72
CA MET A 159 -9.15 -5.03 -8.72
C MET A 159 -9.85 -6.17 -7.97
N ASP A 160 -10.12 -7.30 -8.64
CA ASP A 160 -10.76 -8.45 -8.00
C ASP A 160 -9.71 -9.30 -7.27
N LEU A 161 -9.75 -9.23 -5.93
CA LEU A 161 -8.86 -9.99 -5.05
C LEU A 161 -9.49 -11.31 -4.55
N THR A 162 -10.60 -11.74 -5.15
CA THR A 162 -11.27 -13.00 -4.80
C THR A 162 -10.72 -14.19 -5.58
N GLY A 163 -10.88 -15.39 -5.04
CA GLY A 163 -10.44 -16.63 -5.69
C GLY A 163 -8.93 -16.89 -5.57
N SER A 164 -8.30 -17.24 -6.70
CA SER A 164 -6.88 -17.64 -6.76
C SER A 164 -6.24 -17.14 -8.05
N GLY A 165 -4.97 -16.74 -7.99
CA GLY A 165 -4.21 -16.27 -9.14
C GLY A 165 -2.72 -16.56 -9.00
N ASN A 166 -1.95 -16.07 -9.97
CA ASN A 166 -0.49 -16.20 -9.94
C ASN A 166 0.12 -15.11 -9.06
N GLY A 167 1.27 -15.43 -8.47
CA GLY A 167 2.08 -14.50 -7.71
C GLY A 167 3.45 -15.06 -7.43
N PHE A 168 4.31 -14.20 -6.90
CA PHE A 168 5.63 -14.57 -6.41
C PHE A 168 5.74 -14.22 -4.93
N LEU A 169 6.39 -15.10 -4.18
CA LEU A 169 6.83 -14.82 -2.82
C LEU A 169 8.35 -14.70 -2.83
N PHE A 170 8.86 -13.63 -2.23
CA PHE A 170 10.29 -13.47 -1.96
C PHE A 170 10.53 -13.42 -0.46
N ARG A 171 11.42 -14.30 0.01
CA ARG A 171 11.72 -14.46 1.43
C ARG A 171 13.15 -14.98 1.58
N GLU A 172 13.88 -14.45 2.56
CA GLU A 172 15.24 -14.91 2.91
C GLU A 172 16.22 -14.91 1.71
N GLY A 173 16.01 -14.02 0.73
CA GLY A 173 16.84 -13.97 -0.48
C GLY A 173 16.48 -15.00 -1.54
N TYR A 174 15.33 -15.66 -1.44
CA TYR A 174 14.84 -16.63 -2.42
C TYR A 174 13.48 -16.25 -2.99
N ALA A 175 13.21 -16.67 -4.23
CA ALA A 175 11.88 -16.67 -4.84
C ALA A 175 11.19 -18.03 -4.69
N TYR A 176 9.86 -17.98 -4.54
CA TYR A 176 8.92 -19.09 -4.44
C TYR A 176 7.68 -18.81 -5.28
#